data_AF-A0A6V7LK63-F1
#
_entry.id   AF-A0A6V7LK63-F1
#
_cell.length_a   1.000
_cell.length_b   1.000
_cell.length_c   1.000
_cell.angle_alpha   90.00
_cell.angle_beta   90.00
_cell.angle_gamma   90.00
#
_symmetry.space_group_name_H-M   'P 1'
#
loop_
_entity.id
_entity.type
_entity.pdbx_description
1 polymer ?
#
loop_
_entity_poly.entity_id
_entity_poly.type
_entity_poly.pdbx_seq_one_letter_code
_entity_poly.pdbx_strand_id
1 'polypeptide(L)'
;KNGRELNKKFPTQDGRNFRYSDPGVAYARKMVNKFKKIRYQKKHNLLTGETTASAEEIRKAEIMSQEIVSHWHPNLTINLVTDQTNWVHGQVPPPLDEYIEFVK
;
A
#
# COMPACT_ATOMS: atom_id res chain seq x y z
N LYS A 1 -16.10 -20.55 -31.00
CA LYS A 1 -15.71 -19.12 -31.15
C LYS A 1 -15.48 -18.52 -29.75
N ASN A 2 -14.24 -18.68 -29.28
CA ASN A 2 -13.42 -17.80 -28.43
C ASN A 2 -14.04 -17.20 -27.15
N GLY A 3 -13.89 -17.91 -26.04
CA GLY A 3 -13.86 -17.33 -24.70
C GLY A 3 -12.52 -16.61 -24.48
N ARG A 4 -12.57 -15.30 -24.24
CA ARG A 4 -11.39 -14.49 -23.92
C ARG A 4 -11.21 -14.50 -22.40
N GLU A 5 -10.30 -15.34 -21.91
CA GLU A 5 -9.78 -15.21 -20.55
C GLU A 5 -8.94 -13.92 -20.46
N LEU A 6 -9.38 -13.01 -19.60
CA LEU A 6 -8.65 -11.78 -19.31
C LEU A 6 -7.49 -12.10 -18.36
N ASN A 7 -6.34 -12.37 -18.96
CA ASN A 7 -5.07 -12.55 -18.27
C ASN A 7 -4.66 -11.22 -17.62
N LYS A 8 -4.96 -11.01 -16.35
CA LYS A 8 -4.55 -9.82 -15.58
C LYS A 8 -3.06 -9.92 -15.28
N LYS A 9 -2.22 -9.51 -16.22
CA LYS A 9 -0.80 -9.25 -15.97
C LYS A 9 -0.69 -8.01 -15.08
N PHE A 10 -0.15 -8.17 -13.88
CA PHE A 10 0.23 -7.04 -13.02
C PHE A 10 1.42 -6.31 -13.67
N PRO A 11 1.37 -4.98 -13.88
CA PRO A 11 2.48 -4.27 -14.48
C PRO A 11 3.61 -4.10 -13.46
N THR A 12 4.77 -4.69 -13.75
CA THR A 12 6.03 -4.39 -13.04
C THR A 12 6.55 -3.06 -13.57
N GLN A 13 6.39 -1.98 -12.79
CA GLN A 13 7.09 -0.72 -13.05
C GLN A 13 8.47 -0.80 -12.41
N ASP A 14 9.49 -1.03 -13.24
CA ASP A 14 10.76 -0.32 -13.23
C ASP A 14 11.74 -1.08 -14.14
N GLY A 15 12.35 -0.36 -15.10
CA GLY A 15 13.30 -0.87 -16.09
C GLY A 15 14.66 -1.29 -15.52
N ARG A 16 14.67 -2.01 -14.40
CA ARG A 16 15.85 -2.68 -13.86
C ARG A 16 15.72 -4.16 -14.18
N ASN A 17 16.64 -4.68 -14.99
CA ASN A 17 16.80 -6.11 -15.24
C ASN A 17 17.10 -6.83 -13.91
N PHE A 18 16.05 -7.26 -13.20
CA PHE A 18 16.17 -8.01 -11.96
C PHE A 18 16.51 -9.46 -12.29
N ARG A 19 17.77 -9.69 -12.69
CA ARG A 19 18.32 -11.02 -12.93
C ARG A 19 18.66 -11.70 -11.61
N TYR A 20 17.66 -11.99 -10.78
CA TYR A 20 17.68 -13.02 -9.72
C TYR A 20 16.22 -13.23 -9.26
N SER A 21 15.39 -13.81 -10.12
CA SER A 21 14.19 -14.50 -9.63
C SER A 21 14.52 -15.99 -9.70
N ASP A 22 15.03 -16.52 -8.60
CA ASP A 22 15.01 -17.96 -8.34
C ASP A 22 13.58 -18.46 -8.61
N PRO A 23 13.33 -19.53 -9.39
CA PRO A 23 11.99 -19.93 -9.82
C PRO A 23 10.99 -20.19 -8.68
N GLY A 24 11.44 -20.25 -7.42
CA GLY A 24 10.61 -20.42 -6.23
C GLY A 24 10.21 -19.12 -5.49
N VAL A 25 10.70 -17.94 -5.90
CA VAL A 25 10.45 -16.69 -5.13
C VAL A 25 9.39 -15.82 -5.79
N ALA A 26 8.21 -15.74 -5.15
CA ALA A 26 7.14 -14.82 -5.54
C ALA A 26 7.18 -13.54 -4.69
N TYR A 27 7.20 -12.37 -5.34
CA TYR A 27 7.13 -11.06 -4.69
C TYR A 27 5.86 -10.31 -5.12
N ALA A 28 5.09 -9.83 -4.15
CA ALA A 28 3.91 -8.99 -4.40
C ALA A 28 3.95 -7.74 -3.51
N ARG A 29 3.70 -6.57 -4.12
CA ARG A 29 3.56 -5.30 -3.41
C ARG A 29 2.15 -4.76 -3.60
N LYS A 30 1.47 -4.42 -2.51
CA LYS A 30 0.17 -3.74 -2.55
C LYS A 30 0.23 -2.45 -1.75
N MET A 31 -0.32 -1.38 -2.33
CA MET A 31 -0.47 -0.10 -1.67
C MET A 31 -1.59 -0.19 -0.64
N VAL A 32 -1.31 0.19 0.62
CA VAL A 32 -2.24 0.03 1.74
C VAL A 32 -3.05 1.31 2.03
N ASN A 33 -2.48 2.48 1.78
CA ASN A 33 -3.16 3.75 1.97
C ASN A 33 -4.19 4.03 0.87
N LYS A 34 -5.22 4.82 1.21
CA LYS A 34 -6.18 5.34 0.23
C LYS A 34 -5.85 6.81 -0.05
N PHE A 35 -5.91 7.22 -1.31
CA PHE A 35 -5.80 8.63 -1.65
C PHE A 35 -7.12 9.35 -1.39
N LYS A 36 -7.05 10.53 -0.76
CA LYS A 36 -8.17 11.45 -0.57
C LYS A 36 -7.88 12.71 -1.37
N LYS A 37 -8.85 13.10 -2.20
CA LYS A 37 -8.79 14.36 -2.93
C LYS A 37 -9.40 15.46 -2.07
N ILE A 38 -8.59 16.41 -1.62
CA ILE A 38 -9.02 17.58 -0.86
C ILE A 38 -9.17 18.73 -1.85
N ARG A 39 -10.33 19.40 -1.84
CA ARG A 39 -10.57 20.61 -2.63
C ARG A 39 -10.51 21.80 -1.69
N TYR A 40 -9.63 22.74 -2.00
CA TYR A 40 -9.54 24.00 -1.27
C TYR A 40 -10.41 25.02 -1.98
N GLN A 41 -11.32 25.64 -1.22
CA GLN A 41 -12.19 26.71 -1.72
C GLN A 41 -12.00 27.92 -0.83
N LYS A 42 -11.80 29.07 -1.44
CA LYS A 42 -11.84 30.35 -0.74
C LYS A 42 -13.28 30.61 -0.34
N LYS A 43 -13.61 30.26 0.90
CA LYS A 43 -14.92 30.54 1.51
C LYS A 43 -14.71 31.68 2.49
N HIS A 44 -15.66 32.60 2.54
CA HIS A 44 -15.67 33.72 3.47
C HIS A 44 -16.97 33.66 4.27
N ASN A 45 -16.90 33.80 5.59
CA ASN A 45 -18.11 33.83 6.41
C ASN A 45 -18.80 35.19 6.26
N LEU A 46 -20.04 35.18 5.75
CA LEU A 46 -20.80 36.41 5.51
C LEU A 46 -21.33 37.07 6.79
N LEU A 47 -21.35 36.35 7.91
CA LEU A 47 -21.88 36.84 9.20
C LEU A 47 -20.78 37.43 10.10
N THR A 48 -19.58 36.85 10.10
CA THR A 48 -18.48 37.26 10.99
C THR A 48 -17.29 37.86 10.26
N GLY A 49 -17.24 37.81 8.93
CA GLY A 49 -16.10 38.29 8.14
C GLY A 49 -14.84 37.42 8.26
N GLU A 50 -14.78 36.54 9.25
CA GLU A 50 -13.63 35.70 9.53
C GLU A 50 -13.78 34.30 8.93
N THR A 51 -12.68 33.79 8.37
CA THR A 51 -12.63 32.43 7.84
C THR A 51 -12.30 31.45 8.95
N THR A 52 -13.16 30.45 9.18
CA THR A 52 -12.95 29.36 10.17
C THR A 52 -11.90 28.33 9.73
N ALA A 53 -11.35 28.48 8.52
CA ALA A 53 -10.33 27.60 7.99
C ALA A 53 -8.98 27.90 8.63
N SER A 54 -8.13 26.88 8.76
CA SER A 54 -6.77 27.06 9.27
C SER A 54 -5.99 28.04 8.38
N ALA A 55 -5.12 28.87 8.98
CA ALA A 55 -4.26 29.79 8.24
C ALA A 55 -3.41 29.07 7.17
N GLU A 56 -3.08 27.79 7.40
CA GLU A 56 -2.37 26.96 6.44
C GLU A 56 -3.26 26.57 5.24
N GLU A 57 -4.54 26.30 5.46
CA GLU A 57 -5.49 25.96 4.41
C GLU A 57 -5.78 27.16 3.52
N ILE A 58 -5.80 28.38 4.08
CA ILE A 58 -6.01 29.62 3.34
C ILE A 58 -4.83 29.87 2.37
N ARG A 59 -3.60 29.74 2.87
CA ARG A 59 -2.38 29.85 2.04
C ARG A 59 -2.35 28.78 0.95
N LYS A 60 -2.71 27.53 1.30
CA LYS A 60 -2.78 26.44 0.32
C LYS A 60 -3.86 26.68 -0.74
N ALA A 61 -5.01 27.25 -0.37
CA ALA A 61 -6.08 27.61 -1.30
C ALA A 61 -5.69 28.74 -2.27
N GLU A 62 -4.70 29.56 -1.92
CA GLU A 62 -4.15 30.58 -2.83
C GLU A 62 -3.23 29.97 -3.89
N ILE A 63 -2.49 28.91 -3.53
CA ILE A 63 -1.48 28.29 -4.38
C ILE A 63 -2.08 27.17 -5.24
N MET A 64 -2.97 26.34 -4.67
CA MET A 64 -3.54 25.16 -5.34
C MET A 64 -5.02 24.98 -5.03
N SER A 65 -5.79 24.60 -6.06
CA SER A 65 -7.23 24.34 -5.93
C SER A 65 -7.55 22.95 -5.38
N GLN A 66 -6.70 21.96 -5.65
CA GLN A 66 -6.94 20.56 -5.31
C GLN A 66 -5.63 19.84 -4.99
N GLU A 67 -5.63 19.02 -3.96
CA GLU A 67 -4.48 18.21 -3.53
C GLU A 67 -4.90 16.75 -3.36
N ILE A 68 -4.04 15.83 -3.81
CA ILE A 68 -4.22 14.38 -3.60
C ILE A 68 -3.34 13.99 -2.44
N VAL A 69 -3.96 13.72 -1.28
CA VAL A 69 -3.25 13.42 -0.05
C VAL A 69 -3.41 11.93 0.28
N SER A 70 -2.33 11.30 0.75
CA SER A 70 -2.41 9.99 1.38
C SER A 70 -3.25 10.07 2.65
N HIS A 71 -4.40 9.40 2.68
CA HIS A 71 -5.32 9.41 3.82
C HIS A 71 -5.41 8.04 4.47
N TRP A 72 -5.22 8.03 5.79
CA TRP A 72 -5.47 6.90 6.67
C TRP A 72 -6.73 7.19 7.48
N HIS A 73 -7.65 6.22 7.54
CA HIS A 73 -8.80 6.35 8.43
C HIS A 73 -8.32 6.20 9.88
N PRO A 74 -8.75 7.05 10.83
CA PRO A 74 -8.26 7.02 12.21
C PRO A 74 -8.51 5.67 12.91
N ASN A 75 -9.55 4.95 12.49
CA ASN A 75 -9.92 3.63 13.04
C ASN A 75 -9.54 2.47 12.09
N LEU A 76 -8.48 2.61 11.28
CA LEU A 76 -7.98 1.49 10.47
C LEU A 76 -7.02 0.64 11.31
N THR A 77 -7.25 -0.66 11.37
CA THR A 77 -6.31 -1.63 11.94
C THR A 77 -5.64 -2.42 10.82
N ILE A 78 -4.31 -2.53 10.85
CA ILE A 78 -3.53 -3.30 9.88
C ILE A 78 -2.95 -4.50 10.62
N ASN A 79 -3.43 -5.70 10.32
CA ASN A 79 -2.87 -6.92 10.86
C ASN A 79 -1.86 -7.48 9.86
N LEU A 80 -0.59 -7.44 10.23
CA LEU A 80 0.48 -8.11 9.49
C LEU A 80 0.71 -9.48 10.12
N VAL A 81 0.29 -10.54 9.43
CA VAL A 81 0.59 -11.92 9.84
C VAL A 81 1.80 -12.37 9.02
N THR A 82 2.93 -12.56 9.69
CA THR A 82 4.14 -13.12 9.10
C THR A 82 4.42 -14.47 9.74
N ASP A 83 4.76 -15.46 8.91
CA ASP A 83 5.27 -16.74 9.39
C ASP A 83 6.79 -16.63 9.59
N GLN A 84 7.20 -15.86 10.58
CA GLN A 84 8.59 -15.80 11.04
C GLN A 84 8.86 -16.87 12.11
N THR A 85 8.17 -18.00 12.05
CA THR A 85 8.37 -19.07 13.01
C THR A 85 9.73 -19.70 12.77
N ASN A 86 10.66 -19.54 13.71
CA ASN A 86 11.95 -20.21 13.63
C ASN A 86 11.72 -21.72 13.81
N TRP A 87 12.04 -22.50 12.79
CA TRP A 87 11.83 -23.95 12.85
C TRP A 87 12.87 -24.61 13.75
N VAL A 88 12.40 -25.56 14.55
CA VAL A 88 13.23 -26.36 15.45
C VAL A 88 13.09 -27.82 15.02
N HIS A 89 14.14 -28.61 15.20
CA HIS A 89 14.12 -30.04 14.91
C HIS A 89 12.88 -30.72 15.52
N GLY A 90 12.10 -31.41 14.68
CA GLY A 90 10.87 -32.11 15.10
C GLY A 90 9.59 -31.26 15.15
N GLN A 91 9.66 -29.95 14.90
CA GLN A 91 8.47 -29.10 14.70
C GLN A 91 8.08 -28.92 13.24
N VAL A 92 8.92 -29.41 12.31
CA VAL A 92 8.64 -29.34 10.88
C VAL A 92 7.55 -30.37 10.53
N PRO A 93 6.43 -29.97 9.94
CA PRO A 93 5.37 -30.90 9.57
C PRO A 93 5.83 -31.83 8.43
N PRO A 94 5.56 -33.15 8.51
CA PRO A 94 5.71 -34.05 7.38
C PRO A 94 4.77 -33.62 6.24
N PRO A 95 5.15 -33.72 4.94
CA PRO A 95 6.37 -34.32 4.37
C PRO A 95 7.53 -33.33 4.19
N LEU A 96 7.38 -32.08 4.64
CA LEU A 96 8.35 -31.03 4.37
C LEU A 96 9.70 -31.27 5.08
N ASP A 97 9.65 -31.98 6.22
CA ASP A 97 10.81 -32.43 7.00
C ASP A 97 11.83 -33.23 6.18
N GLU A 98 11.40 -33.96 5.14
CA GLU A 98 12.30 -34.75 4.27
C GLU A 98 13.23 -33.88 3.41
N TYR A 99 12.89 -32.59 3.24
CA TYR A 99 13.58 -31.68 2.30
C TYR A 99 14.41 -30.61 3.01
N ILE A 100 14.55 -30.67 4.34
CA ILE A 100 15.20 -29.63 5.14
C ILE A 100 16.32 -30.23 5.97
N GLU A 101 17.53 -29.70 5.80
CA GLU A 101 18.69 -30.03 6.61
C GLU A 101 19.03 -28.83 7.51
N PHE A 102 19.02 -29.04 8.82
CA PHE A 102 19.46 -28.02 9.77
C PHE A 102 20.99 -28.03 9.85
N VAL A 103 21.59 -26.88 9.58
CA VAL A 103 23.04 -26.68 9.74
C VAL A 103 23.33 -26.48 11.23
N LYS A 104 24.28 -27.26 11.75
CA LYS A 104 24.68 -27.30 13.17
C LYS A 104 25.57 -26.13 13.57
#